data_AF-A0A1M5FWQ3-F1
#
_entry.id   AF-A0A1M5FWQ3-F1
#
_cell.length_a   1.000
_cell.length_b   1.000
_cell.length_c   1.000
_cell.angle_alpha   90.00
_cell.angle_beta   90.00
_cell.angle_gamma   90.00
#
_symmetry.space_group_name_H-M   'P 1'
#
loop_
_entity.id
_entity.type
_entity.pdbx_description
1 polymer ?
#
loop_
_entity_poly.entity_id
_entity_poly.type
_entity_poly.pdbx_seq_one_letter_code
_entity_poly.pdbx_strand_id
1 'polypeptide(L)'
;MSQLATIFARIKSYFEQNIISEGREEDYKFFFPLFSLGYTNEDFLFLNTEMASEDARKYYDELYDFSLMANNIPRQDIIWQLSGENRDFLHKVYEEILANLKLIDAETISVPKLVGTAIFERALNALPKEETEEYRTFYALHKKLNSEILELLKKGVETGDASVTLEVEMKQNMKVQLLEQWKNSARKDEVEQKIEQLLKTEADRFIKKLNEVKGKLTTAIREHVNGSFCLTTCYPNNLYNSDKLAWKKIEIGKDEIQKLVENSKEEGFYEIFELSGLQDLEVEKISFDLIFINIMREWFDEQLLLSPFWDIDLLDKEKIEIPFFATQLVFVRNIEIKLRENSAQNNLILQKMDVKKSIGPFLLNKKLFTANTIQLKSVNKTMQLERNAIIKAKPKVAAVKTDARVLNAVNLRKTRSLVLNANPKVLVRNNPAKTVVAKPQTASFLVAKPVVARAILLQNLVSLTLYFRHKETRQLIEVEPGELEVFRNNKKENVSVKKNDNKTLTIVLSANQEYNIKLVAKGLEPAELKIVFNPQEQKAKRARRFAYTMPKQSQEGLLNAAASNEFQLVAVVCKRIPAGYPAPVPYADYF
;
A
#
# COMPACT_ATOMS: atom_id res chain seq x y z
N MET A 1 14.95 0.16 -21.85
CA MET A 1 14.37 -0.11 -20.51
C MET A 1 15.46 -0.67 -19.62
N SER A 2 15.56 -0.20 -18.37
CA SER A 2 16.48 -0.77 -17.39
C SER A 2 16.20 -2.25 -17.15
N GLN A 3 17.25 -3.09 -17.18
CA GLN A 3 17.13 -4.53 -16.88
C GLN A 3 16.56 -4.80 -15.47
N LEU A 4 16.64 -3.83 -14.55
CA LEU A 4 16.11 -3.95 -13.19
C LEU A 4 14.59 -3.84 -13.12
N ALA A 5 13.95 -3.26 -14.14
CA ALA A 5 12.49 -3.23 -14.25
C ALA A 5 11.88 -4.63 -14.45
N THR A 6 12.69 -5.61 -14.87
CA THR A 6 12.24 -7.00 -15.08
C THR A 6 11.74 -7.67 -13.80
N ILE A 7 12.14 -7.18 -12.61
CA ILE A 7 11.56 -7.61 -11.33
C ILE A 7 10.03 -7.48 -11.35
N PHE A 8 9.52 -6.32 -11.78
CA PHE A 8 8.10 -6.03 -11.79
C PHE A 8 7.34 -6.76 -12.90
N ALA A 9 7.93 -6.80 -14.09
CA ALA A 9 7.39 -7.60 -15.18
C ALA A 9 7.26 -9.08 -14.77
N ARG A 10 8.25 -9.62 -14.05
CA ARG A 10 8.22 -11.00 -13.58
C ARG A 10 7.20 -11.23 -12.46
N ILE A 11 7.06 -10.30 -11.53
CA ILE A 11 6.02 -10.35 -10.49
C ILE A 11 4.63 -10.37 -11.12
N LYS A 12 4.38 -9.50 -12.10
CA LYS A 12 3.10 -9.44 -12.84
C LYS A 12 2.84 -10.75 -13.59
N SER A 13 3.80 -11.21 -14.38
CA SER A 13 3.71 -12.50 -15.09
C SER A 13 3.45 -13.67 -14.14
N TYR A 14 4.06 -13.67 -12.96
CA TYR A 14 3.80 -14.71 -11.96
C TYR A 14 2.37 -14.66 -11.44
N PHE A 15 1.84 -13.47 -11.17
CA PHE A 15 0.46 -13.27 -10.74
C PHE A 15 -0.55 -13.78 -11.79
N GLU A 16 -0.37 -13.39 -13.05
CA GLU A 16 -1.22 -13.81 -14.17
C GLU A 16 -1.20 -15.34 -14.37
N GLN A 17 -0.03 -15.95 -14.25
CA GLN A 17 0.14 -17.40 -14.49
C GLN A 17 -0.30 -18.29 -13.33
N ASN A 18 -0.26 -17.79 -12.09
CA ASN A 18 -0.36 -18.65 -10.90
C ASN A 18 -1.39 -18.22 -9.85
N ILE A 19 -1.95 -17.00 -9.94
CA ILE A 19 -2.80 -16.44 -8.88
C ILE A 19 -4.22 -16.18 -9.37
N ILE A 20 -4.39 -15.64 -10.57
CA ILE A 20 -5.73 -15.39 -11.14
C ILE A 20 -6.15 -16.49 -12.09
N SER A 21 -7.47 -16.63 -12.25
CA SER A 21 -8.07 -17.51 -13.26
C SER A 21 -7.85 -16.92 -14.65
N GLU A 22 -7.62 -17.79 -15.63
CA GLU A 22 -7.45 -17.43 -17.04
C GLU A 22 -8.62 -16.55 -17.53
N GLY A 23 -8.30 -15.46 -18.23
CA GLY A 23 -9.29 -14.52 -18.78
C GLY A 23 -9.79 -13.45 -17.81
N ARG A 24 -9.17 -13.32 -16.62
CA ARG A 24 -9.48 -12.27 -15.63
C ARG A 24 -8.38 -11.24 -15.46
N GLU A 25 -7.40 -11.21 -16.34
CA GLU A 25 -6.23 -10.33 -16.25
C GLU A 25 -6.65 -8.85 -16.24
N GLU A 26 -7.67 -8.49 -17.03
CA GLU A 26 -8.19 -7.12 -17.15
C GLU A 26 -8.91 -6.61 -15.89
N ASP A 27 -9.32 -7.51 -15.00
CA ASP A 27 -9.97 -7.14 -13.72
C ASP A 27 -8.95 -6.55 -12.73
N TYR A 28 -7.65 -6.77 -12.93
CA TYR A 28 -6.63 -6.43 -11.95
C TYR A 28 -5.62 -5.42 -12.51
N LYS A 29 -5.20 -4.51 -11.65
CA LYS A 29 -4.17 -3.50 -11.95
C LYS A 29 -3.15 -3.43 -10.84
N PHE A 30 -1.87 -3.38 -11.24
CA PHE A 30 -0.76 -3.19 -10.31
C PHE A 30 -0.51 -1.71 -10.08
N PHE A 31 -0.38 -1.34 -8.81
CA PHE A 31 0.05 -0.02 -8.37
C PHE A 31 1.36 -0.15 -7.59
N PHE A 32 2.29 0.76 -7.83
CA PHE A 32 3.64 0.69 -7.27
C PHE A 32 3.90 1.88 -6.35
N PRO A 33 4.38 1.67 -5.12
CA PRO A 33 4.73 2.78 -4.25
C PRO A 33 5.91 3.55 -4.85
N LEU A 34 5.94 4.87 -4.64
CA LEU A 34 7.02 5.73 -5.14
C LEU A 34 8.42 5.22 -4.73
N PHE A 35 8.48 4.66 -3.53
CA PHE A 35 9.62 3.96 -2.97
C PHE A 35 9.14 2.66 -2.29
N SER A 36 9.98 1.63 -2.35
CA SER A 36 9.77 0.38 -1.63
C SER A 36 9.76 0.66 -0.12
N LEU A 37 8.78 0.07 0.55
CA LEU A 37 8.56 0.28 1.98
C LEU A 37 9.01 -0.98 2.70
N GLY A 38 10.07 -0.88 3.50
CA GLY A 38 10.59 -1.94 4.33
C GLY A 38 9.77 -2.12 5.60
N TYR A 39 9.49 -3.38 5.90
CA TYR A 39 8.82 -3.88 7.09
C TYR A 39 9.70 -4.92 7.76
N THR A 40 9.42 -5.18 9.02
CA THR A 40 9.96 -6.22 9.86
C THR A 40 8.83 -7.04 10.44
N ASN A 41 9.14 -8.20 11.00
CA ASN A 41 8.17 -9.01 11.76
C ASN A 41 7.42 -8.19 12.83
N GLU A 42 8.10 -7.26 13.51
CA GLU A 42 7.49 -6.42 14.55
C GLU A 42 6.37 -5.52 14.02
N ASP A 43 6.50 -5.05 12.77
CA ASP A 43 5.51 -4.19 12.12
C ASP A 43 4.16 -4.89 11.91
N PHE A 44 4.09 -6.22 12.10
CA PHE A 44 2.88 -7.04 11.92
C PHE A 44 2.45 -7.78 13.19
N LEU A 45 3.05 -7.47 14.35
CA LEU A 45 2.67 -8.10 15.62
C LEU A 45 1.21 -7.82 16.03
N PHE A 46 0.58 -6.79 15.46
CA PHE A 46 -0.87 -6.56 15.61
C PHE A 46 -1.74 -7.71 15.09
N LEU A 47 -1.20 -8.58 14.21
CA LEU A 47 -1.89 -9.78 13.73
C LEU A 47 -1.78 -10.95 14.73
N ASN A 48 -0.88 -10.88 15.71
CA ASN A 48 -0.76 -11.89 16.76
C ASN A 48 -1.77 -11.61 17.87
N THR A 49 -2.86 -12.38 17.89
CA THR A 49 -3.95 -12.22 18.85
C THR A 49 -3.55 -12.52 20.30
N GLU A 50 -2.50 -13.31 20.55
CA GLU A 50 -1.99 -13.62 21.89
C GLU A 50 -1.14 -12.49 22.48
N MET A 51 -0.34 -11.80 21.65
CA MET A 51 0.51 -10.68 22.10
C MET A 51 -0.22 -9.34 22.04
N ALA A 52 -1.27 -9.23 21.23
CA ALA A 52 -2.07 -8.01 21.11
C ALA A 52 -2.88 -7.69 22.37
N SER A 53 -3.13 -8.64 23.30
CA SER A 53 -3.90 -8.38 24.51
C SER A 53 -3.10 -7.67 25.62
N GLU A 54 -1.80 -7.93 25.77
CA GLU A 54 -0.97 -7.34 26.82
C GLU A 54 -0.40 -5.96 26.43
N ASP A 55 -0.14 -5.74 25.14
CA ASP A 55 0.48 -4.54 24.57
C ASP A 55 -0.41 -3.86 23.51
N ALA A 56 -1.74 -4.00 23.59
CA ALA A 56 -2.71 -3.60 22.55
C ALA A 56 -2.50 -2.20 21.94
N ARG A 57 -2.08 -1.23 22.75
CA ARG A 57 -1.82 0.16 22.30
C ARG A 57 -0.52 0.31 21.52
N LYS A 58 0.46 -0.54 21.76
CA LYS A 58 1.80 -0.48 21.17
C LYS A 58 1.78 -0.81 19.69
N TYR A 59 0.89 -1.71 19.27
CA TYR A 59 0.77 -2.17 17.88
C TYR A 59 -0.40 -1.52 17.12
N TYR A 60 -1.07 -0.56 17.77
CA TYR A 60 -2.25 0.09 17.22
C TYR A 60 -1.89 1.09 16.11
N ASP A 61 -0.71 1.73 16.21
CA ASP A 61 -0.18 2.62 15.17
C ASP A 61 0.12 1.80 13.89
N GLU A 62 0.67 0.60 14.01
CA GLU A 62 0.93 -0.32 12.89
C GLU A 62 -0.36 -0.84 12.25
N LEU A 63 -1.35 -1.21 13.08
CA LEU A 63 -2.66 -1.61 12.59
C LEU A 63 -3.36 -0.47 11.84
N TYR A 64 -3.27 0.75 12.37
CA TYR A 64 -3.79 1.96 11.74
C TYR A 64 -3.13 2.18 10.37
N ASP A 65 -1.80 2.15 10.32
CA ASP A 65 -1.04 2.34 9.08
C ASP A 65 -1.34 1.25 8.05
N PHE A 66 -1.43 -0.01 8.48
CA PHE A 66 -1.81 -1.13 7.63
C PHE A 66 -3.22 -0.95 7.06
N SER A 67 -4.18 -0.58 7.91
CA SER A 67 -5.58 -0.41 7.52
C SER A 67 -5.78 0.78 6.58
N LEU A 68 -5.09 1.91 6.82
CA LEU A 68 -5.10 3.03 5.89
C LEU A 68 -4.53 2.65 4.54
N MET A 69 -3.38 1.97 4.54
CA MET A 69 -2.76 1.48 3.31
C MET A 69 -3.72 0.55 2.58
N ALA A 70 -4.21 -0.50 3.23
CA ALA A 70 -5.11 -1.47 2.62
C ALA A 70 -6.40 -0.85 2.08
N ASN A 71 -6.93 0.19 2.71
CA ASN A 71 -8.22 0.79 2.32
C ASN A 71 -8.10 2.03 1.44
N ASN A 72 -6.93 2.34 0.91
CA ASN A 72 -6.75 3.47 0.01
C ASN A 72 -7.28 3.13 -1.40
N ILE A 73 -8.03 4.05 -1.99
CA ILE A 73 -8.45 4.02 -3.39
C ILE A 73 -7.36 4.72 -4.20
N PRO A 74 -6.70 4.03 -5.14
CA PRO A 74 -5.70 4.68 -5.97
C PRO A 74 -6.38 5.61 -6.97
N ARG A 75 -6.00 6.90 -6.95
CA ARG A 75 -6.49 7.92 -7.90
C ARG A 75 -5.49 8.25 -9.02
N GLN A 76 -4.24 7.81 -8.90
CA GLN A 76 -3.21 7.95 -9.93
C GLN A 76 -3.13 6.69 -10.77
N ASP A 77 -2.63 6.78 -12.01
CA ASP A 77 -2.66 5.63 -12.92
C ASP A 77 -1.79 4.44 -12.47
N ILE A 78 -0.56 4.69 -12.01
CA ILE A 78 0.44 3.62 -11.76
C ILE A 78 0.97 3.66 -10.33
N ILE A 79 0.87 4.80 -9.64
CA ILE A 79 1.53 5.02 -8.36
C ILE A 79 0.56 4.72 -7.21
N TRP A 80 1.05 3.91 -6.26
CA TRP A 80 0.40 3.71 -4.98
C TRP A 80 0.80 4.82 -4.01
N GLN A 81 -0.16 5.68 -3.67
CA GLN A 81 0.04 6.80 -2.76
C GLN A 81 -1.15 6.89 -1.80
N LEU A 82 -0.87 7.10 -0.51
CA LEU A 82 -1.90 7.40 0.48
C LEU A 82 -2.40 8.81 0.26
N SER A 83 -3.69 8.93 -0.01
CA SER A 83 -4.34 10.23 -0.04
C SER A 83 -4.54 10.78 1.37
N GLY A 84 -4.65 12.11 1.45
CA GLY A 84 -5.11 12.79 2.66
C GLY A 84 -6.60 13.11 2.63
N GLU A 85 -7.31 12.74 1.56
CA GLU A 85 -8.72 13.06 1.37
C GLU A 85 -9.61 11.89 1.81
N ASN A 86 -10.70 12.19 2.53
CA ASN A 86 -11.59 11.15 3.07
C ASN A 86 -12.22 10.28 1.97
N ARG A 87 -12.56 10.89 0.82
CA ARG A 87 -13.13 10.22 -0.36
C ARG A 87 -12.20 9.22 -1.07
N ASP A 88 -10.95 9.16 -0.63
CA ASP A 88 -9.96 8.22 -1.16
C ASP A 88 -9.76 7.03 -0.22
N PHE A 89 -10.57 6.91 0.84
CA PHE A 89 -10.62 5.72 1.66
C PHE A 89 -11.87 4.91 1.35
N LEU A 90 -11.66 3.65 0.96
CA LEU A 90 -12.70 2.69 0.60
C LEU A 90 -13.83 2.65 1.63
N HIS A 91 -13.48 2.57 2.92
CA HIS A 91 -14.50 2.48 3.97
C HIS A 91 -15.38 3.73 4.06
N LYS A 92 -14.86 4.92 3.77
CA LYS A 92 -15.64 6.17 3.81
C LYS A 92 -16.60 6.25 2.64
N VAL A 93 -16.12 5.93 1.44
CA VAL A 93 -16.96 5.88 0.25
C VAL A 93 -18.03 4.81 0.39
N TYR A 94 -17.65 3.63 0.90
CA TYR A 94 -18.57 2.53 1.11
C TYR A 94 -19.60 2.83 2.22
N GLU A 95 -19.18 3.46 3.32
CA GLU A 95 -20.08 3.97 4.37
C GLU A 95 -21.11 4.96 3.79
N GLU A 96 -20.67 5.90 2.95
CA GLU A 96 -21.55 6.86 2.27
C GLU A 96 -22.55 6.18 1.34
N ILE A 97 -22.13 5.16 0.59
CA ILE A 97 -23.04 4.33 -0.21
C ILE A 97 -24.06 3.68 0.73
N LEU A 98 -23.63 2.82 1.66
CA LEU A 98 -24.52 2.03 2.53
C LEU A 98 -25.47 2.86 3.41
N ALA A 99 -25.12 4.12 3.72
CA ALA A 99 -25.96 5.03 4.47
C ALA A 99 -27.09 5.64 3.63
N ASN A 100 -26.87 5.83 2.33
CA ASN A 100 -27.78 6.57 1.44
C ASN A 100 -28.42 5.70 0.35
N LEU A 101 -28.17 4.38 0.36
CA LEU A 101 -28.86 3.42 -0.50
C LEU A 101 -30.37 3.46 -0.28
N LYS A 102 -31.14 3.70 -1.34
CA LYS A 102 -32.55 3.31 -1.34
C LYS A 102 -32.72 1.88 -1.79
N LEU A 103 -33.48 1.12 -1.03
CA LEU A 103 -33.66 -0.32 -1.23
C LEU A 103 -34.92 -0.58 -2.00
N ILE A 104 -34.87 -1.57 -2.88
CA ILE A 104 -36.06 -2.03 -3.60
C ILE A 104 -37.11 -2.56 -2.61
N ASP A 105 -38.37 -2.19 -2.81
CA ASP A 105 -39.49 -2.92 -2.21
C ASP A 105 -39.74 -4.18 -3.03
N ALA A 106 -39.32 -5.32 -2.48
CA ALA A 106 -39.44 -6.62 -3.14
C ALA A 106 -40.89 -6.92 -3.56
N GLU A 107 -41.89 -6.44 -2.81
CA GLU A 107 -43.30 -6.73 -3.14
C GLU A 107 -43.79 -6.03 -4.40
N THR A 108 -43.11 -4.95 -4.80
CA THR A 108 -43.46 -4.15 -5.99
C THR A 108 -42.88 -4.72 -7.29
N ILE A 109 -42.01 -5.73 -7.20
CA ILE A 109 -41.46 -6.46 -8.35
C ILE A 109 -42.61 -7.17 -9.06
N SER A 110 -42.84 -6.79 -10.32
CA SER A 110 -43.93 -7.32 -11.14
C SER A 110 -43.40 -7.73 -12.51
N VAL A 111 -43.45 -9.04 -12.81
CA VAL A 111 -42.90 -9.60 -14.04
C VAL A 111 -43.46 -8.97 -15.33
N PRO A 112 -44.78 -8.67 -15.46
CA PRO A 112 -45.32 -8.00 -16.63
C PRO A 112 -44.61 -6.69 -17.00
N LYS A 113 -44.03 -5.97 -16.02
CA LYS A 113 -43.27 -4.73 -16.24
C LYS A 113 -41.79 -4.98 -16.55
N LEU A 114 -41.28 -6.17 -16.24
CA LEU A 114 -39.87 -6.54 -16.40
C LEU A 114 -39.59 -7.35 -17.67
N VAL A 115 -40.62 -7.88 -18.35
CA VAL A 115 -40.45 -8.62 -19.61
C VAL A 115 -39.63 -7.81 -20.61
N GLY A 116 -38.57 -8.41 -21.17
CA GLY A 116 -37.66 -7.75 -22.11
C GLY A 116 -36.48 -7.01 -21.49
N THR A 117 -36.39 -6.91 -20.17
CA THR A 117 -35.26 -6.30 -19.45
C THR A 117 -34.14 -7.31 -19.19
N ALA A 118 -32.92 -6.82 -18.97
CA ALA A 118 -31.76 -7.68 -18.68
C ALA A 118 -31.92 -8.52 -17.39
N ILE A 119 -32.60 -7.98 -16.38
CA ILE A 119 -32.84 -8.70 -15.12
C ILE A 119 -33.84 -9.84 -15.30
N PHE A 120 -34.86 -9.66 -16.14
CA PHE A 120 -35.80 -10.71 -16.50
C PHE A 120 -35.10 -11.85 -17.27
N GLU A 121 -34.29 -11.51 -18.28
CA GLU A 121 -33.52 -12.48 -19.06
C GLU A 121 -32.57 -13.30 -18.15
N ARG A 122 -31.91 -12.63 -17.19
CA ARG A 122 -31.05 -13.28 -16.20
C ARG A 122 -31.82 -14.27 -15.34
N ALA A 123 -32.98 -13.87 -14.82
CA ALA A 123 -33.81 -14.73 -13.98
C ALA A 123 -34.37 -15.92 -14.79
N LEU A 124 -34.80 -15.70 -16.03
CA LEU A 124 -35.22 -16.78 -16.93
C LEU A 124 -34.08 -17.76 -17.18
N ASN A 125 -32.85 -17.28 -17.41
CA ASN A 125 -31.66 -18.12 -17.61
C ASN A 125 -31.23 -18.94 -16.38
N ALA A 126 -31.62 -18.52 -15.18
CA ALA A 126 -31.35 -19.25 -13.94
C ALA A 126 -32.31 -20.44 -13.73
N LEU A 127 -33.47 -20.46 -14.40
CA LEU A 127 -34.42 -21.56 -14.32
C LEU A 127 -33.99 -22.76 -15.21
N PRO A 128 -34.34 -24.01 -14.82
CA PRO A 128 -34.02 -25.20 -15.61
C PRO A 128 -34.51 -25.09 -17.05
N LYS A 129 -33.69 -25.54 -18.00
CA LYS A 129 -34.03 -25.45 -19.43
C LYS A 129 -35.21 -26.33 -19.79
N GLU A 130 -35.28 -27.51 -19.17
CA GLU A 130 -36.33 -28.50 -19.36
C GLU A 130 -37.72 -27.94 -18.97
N GLU A 131 -37.75 -27.00 -18.01
CA GLU A 131 -38.98 -26.33 -17.56
C GLU A 131 -39.32 -25.07 -18.36
N THR A 132 -38.36 -24.54 -19.13
CA THR A 132 -38.48 -23.21 -19.78
C THR A 132 -38.28 -23.22 -21.29
N GLU A 133 -38.04 -24.37 -21.92
CA GLU A 133 -37.74 -24.47 -23.36
C GLU A 133 -38.87 -23.94 -24.25
N GLU A 134 -40.10 -24.38 -24.00
CA GLU A 134 -41.27 -23.90 -24.72
C GLU A 134 -41.50 -22.41 -24.43
N TYR A 135 -41.40 -21.98 -23.16
CA TYR A 135 -41.50 -20.58 -22.77
C TYR A 135 -40.51 -19.70 -23.55
N ARG A 136 -39.25 -20.12 -23.66
CA ARG A 136 -38.20 -19.40 -24.39
C ARG A 136 -38.51 -19.28 -25.88
N THR A 137 -39.09 -20.32 -26.47
CA THR A 137 -39.52 -20.31 -27.88
C THR A 137 -40.60 -19.25 -28.10
N PHE A 138 -41.65 -19.26 -27.28
CA PHE A 138 -42.72 -18.27 -27.34
C PHE A 138 -42.22 -16.85 -27.02
N TYR A 139 -41.34 -16.70 -26.03
CA TYR A 139 -40.73 -15.44 -25.65
C TYR A 139 -39.90 -14.83 -26.78
N ALA A 140 -39.09 -15.64 -27.48
CA ALA A 140 -38.30 -15.20 -28.63
C ALA A 140 -39.20 -14.76 -29.80
N LEU A 141 -40.28 -15.51 -30.08
CA LEU A 141 -41.28 -15.15 -31.08
C LEU A 141 -42.00 -13.85 -30.72
N HIS A 142 -42.36 -13.67 -29.45
CA HIS A 142 -43.00 -12.46 -28.96
C HIS A 142 -42.06 -11.25 -29.09
N LYS A 143 -40.76 -11.40 -28.78
CA LYS A 143 -39.75 -10.35 -28.96
C LYS A 143 -39.56 -9.97 -30.43
N LYS A 144 -39.52 -10.96 -31.33
CA LYS A 144 -39.43 -10.77 -32.78
C LYS A 144 -40.65 -10.03 -33.35
N LEU A 145 -41.86 -10.41 -32.94
CA LEU A 145 -43.07 -9.70 -33.36
C LEU A 145 -43.08 -8.25 -32.88
N ASN A 146 -42.63 -7.98 -31.65
CA ASN A 146 -42.54 -6.61 -31.13
C ASN A 146 -41.54 -5.74 -31.93
N SER A 147 -40.38 -6.28 -32.30
CA SER A 147 -39.42 -5.54 -33.14
C SER A 147 -39.96 -5.29 -34.54
N GLU A 148 -40.58 -6.29 -35.18
CA GLU A 148 -41.19 -6.14 -36.51
C GLU A 148 -42.31 -5.09 -36.51
N ILE A 149 -43.18 -5.09 -35.49
CA ILE A 149 -44.23 -4.08 -35.35
C ILE A 149 -43.63 -2.68 -35.18
N LEU A 150 -42.59 -2.53 -34.36
CA LEU A 150 -41.92 -1.23 -34.16
C LEU A 150 -41.25 -0.71 -35.44
N GLU A 151 -40.64 -1.60 -36.22
CA GLU A 151 -40.03 -1.24 -37.52
C GLU A 151 -41.09 -0.83 -38.55
N LEU A 152 -42.19 -1.57 -38.64
CA LEU A 152 -43.32 -1.24 -39.49
C LEU A 152 -43.94 0.11 -39.11
N LEU A 153 -44.15 0.36 -37.81
CA LEU A 153 -44.67 1.64 -37.34
C LEU A 153 -43.74 2.81 -37.69
N LYS A 154 -42.41 2.66 -37.56
CA LYS A 154 -41.44 3.67 -37.99
C LYS A 154 -41.53 3.94 -39.49
N LYS A 155 -41.55 2.87 -40.30
CA LYS A 155 -41.66 2.96 -41.75
C LYS A 155 -42.99 3.60 -42.19
N GLY A 156 -44.08 3.31 -41.50
CA GLY A 156 -45.41 3.89 -41.75
C GLY A 156 -45.47 5.39 -41.47
N VAL A 157 -44.79 5.85 -40.41
CA VAL A 157 -44.64 7.29 -40.10
C VAL A 157 -43.83 8.02 -41.19
N GLU A 158 -42.84 7.35 -41.78
CA GLU A 158 -41.98 7.92 -42.83
C GLU A 158 -42.62 7.92 -44.23
N THR A 159 -43.49 6.95 -44.54
CA THR A 159 -44.01 6.71 -45.90
C THR A 159 -45.49 7.04 -46.09
N GLY A 160 -46.28 7.16 -45.02
CA GLY A 160 -47.72 7.46 -45.10
C GLY A 160 -48.56 6.37 -45.76
N ASP A 161 -48.01 5.15 -45.91
CA ASP A 161 -48.62 4.06 -46.66
C ASP A 161 -49.65 3.28 -45.83
N ALA A 162 -50.88 3.20 -46.35
CA ALA A 162 -51.99 2.46 -45.73
C ALA A 162 -51.75 0.94 -45.68
N SER A 163 -50.88 0.39 -46.55
CA SER A 163 -50.49 -1.03 -46.53
C SER A 163 -49.76 -1.42 -45.23
N VAL A 164 -48.99 -0.49 -44.66
CA VAL A 164 -48.25 -0.67 -43.41
C VAL A 164 -49.20 -0.82 -42.23
N THR A 165 -50.32 -0.10 -42.23
CA THR A 165 -51.35 -0.20 -41.18
C THR A 165 -51.96 -1.60 -41.13
N LEU A 166 -52.25 -2.20 -42.29
CA LEU A 166 -52.80 -3.56 -42.38
C LEU A 166 -51.78 -4.61 -41.93
N GLU A 167 -50.49 -4.46 -42.31
CA GLU A 167 -49.42 -5.36 -41.85
C GLU A 167 -49.22 -5.29 -40.34
N VAL A 168 -49.27 -4.09 -39.75
CA VAL A 168 -49.21 -3.90 -38.29
C VAL A 168 -50.39 -4.59 -37.61
N GLU A 169 -51.61 -4.43 -38.11
CA GLU A 169 -52.81 -5.07 -37.57
C GLU A 169 -52.72 -6.60 -37.64
N MET A 170 -52.26 -7.16 -38.77
CA MET A 170 -52.02 -8.60 -38.91
C MET A 170 -51.00 -9.10 -37.87
N LYS A 171 -49.89 -8.39 -37.68
CA LYS A 171 -48.86 -8.76 -36.70
C LYS A 171 -49.35 -8.61 -35.26
N GLN A 172 -50.20 -7.63 -34.97
CA GLN A 172 -50.87 -7.50 -33.68
C GLN A 172 -51.83 -8.67 -33.42
N ASN A 173 -52.61 -9.10 -34.42
CA ASN A 173 -53.47 -10.28 -34.31
C ASN A 173 -52.66 -11.56 -34.09
N MET A 174 -51.54 -11.73 -34.81
CA MET A 174 -50.61 -12.85 -34.56
C MET A 174 -50.04 -12.82 -33.15
N LYS A 175 -49.74 -11.64 -32.60
CA LYS A 175 -49.26 -11.48 -31.22
C LYS A 175 -50.33 -11.87 -30.20
N VAL A 176 -51.60 -11.52 -30.42
CA VAL A 176 -52.71 -11.92 -29.55
C VAL A 176 -52.86 -13.45 -29.54
N GLN A 177 -52.88 -14.08 -30.72
CA GLN A 177 -52.93 -15.54 -30.84
C GLN A 177 -51.73 -16.22 -30.16
N LEU A 178 -50.53 -15.66 -30.35
CA LEU A 178 -49.32 -16.17 -29.70
C LEU A 178 -49.43 -16.10 -28.17
N LEU A 179 -50.00 -15.02 -27.61
CA LEU A 179 -50.17 -14.87 -26.16
C LEU A 179 -51.15 -15.90 -25.58
N GLU A 180 -52.23 -16.21 -26.28
CA GLU A 180 -53.17 -17.26 -25.87
C GLU A 180 -52.51 -18.65 -25.90
N GLN A 181 -51.78 -18.96 -26.97
CA GLN A 181 -51.03 -20.21 -27.07
C GLN A 181 -49.92 -20.31 -26.03
N TRP A 182 -49.23 -19.21 -25.74
CA TRP A 182 -48.17 -19.18 -24.73
C TRP A 182 -48.71 -19.46 -23.33
N LYS A 183 -49.87 -18.89 -22.98
CA LYS A 183 -50.56 -19.19 -21.72
C LYS A 183 -50.94 -20.66 -21.61
N ASN A 184 -51.55 -21.21 -22.66
CA ASN A 184 -52.16 -22.55 -22.61
C ASN A 184 -51.15 -23.69 -22.80
N SER A 185 -50.19 -23.52 -23.70
CA SER A 185 -49.26 -24.58 -24.09
C SER A 185 -47.94 -24.51 -23.33
N ALA A 186 -47.41 -23.31 -23.12
CA ALA A 186 -46.06 -23.09 -22.60
C ALA A 186 -46.02 -22.55 -21.16
N ARG A 187 -47.12 -22.74 -20.40
CA ARG A 187 -47.22 -22.44 -18.96
C ARG A 187 -46.69 -21.05 -18.60
N LYS A 188 -47.04 -20.05 -19.42
CA LYS A 188 -46.55 -18.66 -19.29
C LYS A 188 -46.63 -18.14 -17.86
N ASP A 189 -47.81 -18.29 -17.25
CA ASP A 189 -48.08 -17.72 -15.93
C ASP A 189 -47.29 -18.44 -14.82
N GLU A 190 -47.07 -19.76 -14.94
CA GLU A 190 -46.24 -20.52 -13.97
C GLU A 190 -44.76 -20.12 -14.04
N VAL A 191 -44.21 -19.96 -15.26
CA VAL A 191 -42.82 -19.55 -15.44
C VAL A 191 -42.61 -18.12 -14.98
N GLU A 192 -43.54 -17.21 -15.32
CA GLU A 192 -43.48 -15.82 -14.87
C GLU A 192 -43.61 -15.72 -13.34
N GLN A 193 -44.47 -16.52 -12.71
CA GLN A 193 -44.57 -16.58 -11.25
C GLN A 193 -43.27 -17.08 -10.60
N LYS A 194 -42.61 -18.10 -11.18
CA LYS A 194 -41.29 -18.58 -10.72
C LYS A 194 -40.22 -17.49 -10.84
N ILE A 195 -40.22 -16.73 -11.94
CA ILE A 195 -39.30 -15.60 -12.14
C ILE A 195 -39.55 -14.52 -11.09
N GLU A 196 -40.82 -14.17 -10.84
CA GLU A 196 -41.18 -13.17 -9.83
C GLU A 196 -40.69 -13.59 -8.44
N GLN A 197 -41.00 -14.83 -8.03
CA GLN A 197 -40.56 -15.40 -6.75
C GLN A 197 -39.03 -15.42 -6.63
N LEU A 198 -38.32 -15.77 -7.70
CA LEU A 198 -36.85 -15.76 -7.73
C LEU A 198 -36.32 -14.34 -7.49
N LEU A 199 -36.83 -13.34 -8.21
CA LEU A 199 -36.40 -11.95 -8.06
C LEU A 199 -36.71 -11.37 -6.68
N LYS A 200 -37.91 -11.65 -6.13
CA LYS A 200 -38.27 -11.29 -4.76
C LYS A 200 -37.31 -11.90 -3.75
N THR A 201 -37.02 -13.20 -3.89
CA THR A 201 -36.07 -13.91 -3.02
C THR A 201 -34.65 -13.35 -3.14
N GLU A 202 -34.20 -12.97 -4.34
CA GLU A 202 -32.90 -12.34 -4.55
C GLU A 202 -32.83 -10.94 -3.90
N ALA A 203 -33.89 -10.14 -4.00
CA ALA A 203 -34.00 -8.84 -3.35
C ALA A 203 -33.96 -8.97 -1.81
N ASP A 204 -34.70 -9.92 -1.23
CA ASP A 204 -34.68 -10.18 0.22
C ASP A 204 -33.29 -10.62 0.70
N ARG A 205 -32.64 -11.51 -0.05
CA ARG A 205 -31.26 -11.93 0.24
C ARG A 205 -30.29 -10.76 0.17
N PHE A 206 -30.45 -9.87 -0.81
CA PHE A 206 -29.66 -8.65 -0.91
C PHE A 206 -29.85 -7.76 0.31
N ILE A 207 -31.08 -7.48 0.73
CA ILE A 207 -31.39 -6.64 1.91
C ILE A 207 -30.79 -7.26 3.18
N LYS A 208 -30.92 -8.58 3.36
CA LYS A 208 -30.32 -9.29 4.50
C LYS A 208 -28.79 -9.16 4.51
N LYS A 209 -28.15 -9.40 3.36
CA LYS A 209 -26.69 -9.32 3.20
C LYS A 209 -26.20 -7.88 3.44
N LEU A 210 -26.93 -6.89 2.93
CA LEU A 210 -26.66 -5.48 3.15
C LEU A 210 -26.64 -5.13 4.63
N ASN A 211 -27.68 -5.53 5.37
CA ASN A 211 -27.80 -5.26 6.80
C ASN A 211 -26.67 -5.93 7.61
N GLU A 212 -26.30 -7.16 7.24
CA GLU A 212 -25.16 -7.86 7.85
C GLU A 212 -23.85 -7.09 7.63
N VAL A 213 -23.57 -6.70 6.38
CA VAL A 213 -22.35 -5.97 6.03
C VAL A 213 -22.32 -4.58 6.66
N LYS A 214 -23.46 -3.89 6.73
CA LYS A 214 -23.60 -2.60 7.43
C LYS A 214 -23.26 -2.74 8.92
N GLY A 215 -23.76 -3.78 9.58
CA GLY A 215 -23.40 -4.11 10.96
C GLY A 215 -21.90 -4.37 11.13
N LYS A 216 -21.31 -5.18 10.25
CA LYS A 216 -19.85 -5.45 10.25
C LYS A 216 -19.04 -4.16 10.06
N LEU A 217 -19.45 -3.28 9.14
CA LEU A 217 -18.79 -1.99 8.93
C LEU A 217 -18.82 -1.12 10.18
N THR A 218 -19.98 -0.92 10.78
CA THR A 218 -20.09 -0.13 12.02
C THR A 218 -19.22 -0.70 13.14
N THR A 219 -19.17 -2.03 13.29
CA THR A 219 -18.33 -2.68 14.31
C THR A 219 -16.85 -2.74 13.97
N ALA A 220 -16.45 -2.50 12.70
CA ALA A 220 -15.06 -2.50 12.26
C ALA A 220 -14.40 -1.12 12.38
N ILE A 221 -15.18 -0.04 12.49
CA ILE A 221 -14.66 1.32 12.67
C ILE A 221 -13.94 1.42 14.03
N ARG A 222 -12.76 2.02 14.00
CA ARG A 222 -11.86 2.21 15.13
C ARG A 222 -11.36 3.65 15.14
N GLU A 223 -11.23 4.21 16.34
CA GLU A 223 -10.71 5.56 16.54
C GLU A 223 -9.22 5.52 16.85
N HIS A 224 -8.45 6.40 16.21
CA HIS A 224 -7.03 6.59 16.46
C HIS A 224 -6.72 8.09 16.59
N VAL A 225 -5.60 8.44 17.23
CA VAL A 225 -5.20 9.85 17.46
C VAL A 225 -5.11 10.64 16.14
N ASN A 226 -4.83 9.96 15.03
CA ASN A 226 -4.70 10.56 13.72
C ASN A 226 -5.98 10.47 12.84
N GLY A 227 -7.08 9.92 13.36
CA GLY A 227 -8.36 9.76 12.65
C GLY A 227 -9.01 8.39 12.86
N SER A 228 -10.17 8.17 12.25
CA SER A 228 -10.85 6.88 12.24
C SER A 228 -10.39 6.00 11.07
N PHE A 229 -10.45 4.69 11.27
CA PHE A 229 -10.11 3.69 10.26
C PHE A 229 -10.99 2.44 10.42
N CYS A 230 -11.13 1.66 9.36
CA CYS A 230 -11.78 0.35 9.44
C CYS A 230 -10.74 -0.76 9.60
N LEU A 231 -10.95 -1.58 10.64
CA LEU A 231 -10.12 -2.74 10.93
C LEU A 231 -9.98 -3.61 9.68
N THR A 232 -8.74 -3.86 9.28
CA THR A 232 -8.42 -4.65 8.09
C THR A 232 -7.33 -5.65 8.43
N THR A 233 -7.50 -6.88 7.98
CA THR A 233 -6.56 -7.96 8.26
C THR A 233 -6.02 -8.52 6.94
N CYS A 234 -5.24 -9.59 7.02
CA CYS A 234 -4.71 -10.24 5.83
C CYS A 234 -4.55 -11.74 5.99
N TYR A 235 -4.41 -12.41 4.86
CA TYR A 235 -4.04 -13.81 4.77
C TYR A 235 -2.79 -13.96 3.88
N PRO A 236 -1.75 -14.68 4.32
CA PRO A 236 -1.60 -15.31 5.64
C PRO A 236 -1.54 -14.30 6.80
N ASN A 237 -2.11 -14.66 7.95
CA ASN A 237 -2.24 -13.78 9.12
C ASN A 237 -1.02 -13.81 10.06
N ASN A 238 0.05 -14.50 9.68
CA ASN A 238 1.27 -14.65 10.46
C ASN A 238 2.49 -13.93 9.82
N LEU A 239 2.27 -12.76 9.22
CA LEU A 239 3.35 -11.90 8.71
C LEU A 239 4.39 -11.51 9.77
N TYR A 240 4.01 -11.50 11.05
CA TYR A 240 4.94 -11.32 12.17
C TYR A 240 5.91 -12.50 12.36
N ASN A 241 5.71 -13.60 11.63
CA ASN A 241 6.59 -14.75 11.59
C ASN A 241 6.95 -15.07 10.14
N SER A 242 7.48 -14.05 9.44
CA SER A 242 7.68 -14.11 7.99
C SER A 242 8.56 -15.28 7.53
N ASP A 243 9.50 -15.74 8.36
CA ASP A 243 10.36 -16.88 8.02
C ASP A 243 9.64 -18.22 7.92
N LYS A 244 8.49 -18.37 8.59
CA LYS A 244 7.64 -19.56 8.48
C LYS A 244 6.69 -19.52 7.29
N LEU A 245 6.64 -18.40 6.57
CA LEU A 245 5.79 -18.27 5.38
C LEU A 245 6.43 -18.95 4.17
N ALA A 246 5.58 -19.43 3.27
CA ALA A 246 6.00 -20.02 2.01
C ALA A 246 6.39 -18.93 0.99
N TRP A 247 7.58 -18.36 1.15
CA TRP A 247 8.15 -17.44 0.18
C TRP A 247 8.52 -18.17 -1.11
N LYS A 248 8.09 -17.64 -2.25
CA LYS A 248 8.47 -18.17 -3.55
C LYS A 248 9.80 -17.56 -3.99
N LYS A 249 10.83 -18.38 -4.11
CA LYS A 249 12.09 -17.95 -4.72
C LYS A 249 11.90 -17.76 -6.24
N ILE A 250 12.24 -16.57 -6.72
CA ILE A 250 12.26 -16.19 -8.14
C ILE A 250 13.71 -15.96 -8.54
N GLU A 251 14.09 -16.53 -9.69
CA GLU A 251 15.40 -16.31 -10.30
C GLU A 251 15.18 -15.98 -11.77
N ILE A 252 15.73 -14.85 -12.21
CA ILE A 252 15.64 -14.35 -13.59
C ILE A 252 17.05 -14.37 -14.16
N GLY A 253 17.28 -15.27 -15.13
CA GLY A 253 18.55 -15.39 -15.83
C GLY A 253 18.68 -14.38 -16.98
N LYS A 254 19.89 -14.20 -17.50
CA LYS A 254 20.20 -13.28 -18.61
C LYS A 254 19.23 -13.35 -19.80
N ASP A 255 18.94 -14.56 -20.28
CA ASP A 255 18.08 -14.74 -21.46
C ASP A 255 16.63 -14.34 -21.17
N GLU A 256 16.14 -14.60 -19.95
CA GLU A 256 14.82 -14.19 -19.50
C GLU A 256 14.75 -12.68 -19.28
N ILE A 257 15.82 -12.06 -18.73
CA ILE A 257 15.94 -10.60 -18.62
C ILE A 257 15.79 -9.96 -20.00
N GLN A 258 16.47 -10.50 -21.02
CA GLN A 258 16.39 -9.96 -22.37
C GLN A 258 14.96 -10.07 -22.94
N LYS A 259 14.32 -11.25 -22.82
CA LYS A 259 12.93 -11.46 -23.25
C LYS A 259 11.95 -10.53 -22.53
N LEU A 260 12.08 -10.40 -21.22
CA LEU A 260 11.22 -9.52 -20.43
C LEU A 260 11.41 -8.06 -20.84
N VAL A 261 12.64 -7.59 -21.05
CA VAL A 261 12.93 -6.22 -21.52
C VAL A 261 12.33 -5.95 -22.91
N GLU A 262 12.36 -6.93 -23.81
CA GLU A 262 11.78 -6.82 -25.15
C GLU A 262 10.24 -6.71 -25.08
N ASN A 263 9.60 -7.52 -24.22
CA ASN A 263 8.14 -7.62 -24.11
C ASN A 263 7.50 -6.49 -23.27
N SER A 264 8.21 -5.88 -22.33
CA SER A 264 7.60 -5.00 -21.31
C SER A 264 7.55 -3.51 -21.66
N LYS A 265 7.80 -3.13 -22.94
CA LYS A 265 7.96 -1.72 -23.38
C LYS A 265 6.72 -0.82 -23.17
N GLU A 266 5.55 -1.36 -22.87
CA GLU A 266 4.27 -0.62 -22.88
C GLU A 266 3.64 -0.37 -21.50
N GLU A 267 4.20 -0.90 -20.42
CA GLU A 267 3.49 -0.99 -19.13
C GLU A 267 3.84 0.12 -18.10
N GLY A 268 4.56 1.16 -18.51
CA GLY A 268 4.88 2.30 -17.64
C GLY A 268 5.97 2.06 -16.58
N PHE A 269 6.61 0.88 -16.54
CA PHE A 269 7.77 0.61 -15.67
C PHE A 269 8.96 1.57 -15.92
N TYR A 270 9.01 2.14 -17.11
CA TYR A 270 9.93 3.21 -17.52
C TYR A 270 9.96 4.35 -16.48
N GLU A 271 8.80 4.86 -16.09
CA GLU A 271 8.69 6.00 -15.17
C GLU A 271 9.28 5.71 -13.78
N ILE A 272 9.26 4.45 -13.38
CA ILE A 272 9.80 4.00 -12.10
C ILE A 272 11.33 3.96 -12.17
N PHE A 273 11.97 3.32 -13.16
CA PHE A 273 13.42 3.00 -13.13
C PHE A 273 14.35 3.93 -13.92
N GLU A 274 13.83 4.69 -14.88
CA GLU A 274 14.65 5.42 -15.87
C GLU A 274 15.49 6.55 -15.26
N LEU A 275 15.28 6.92 -14.02
CA LEU A 275 15.88 8.13 -13.46
C LEU A 275 17.15 7.85 -12.64
N SER A 276 17.57 6.58 -12.60
CA SER A 276 18.67 6.10 -11.73
C SER A 276 20.06 6.28 -12.35
N GLY A 277 20.19 6.52 -13.67
CA GLY A 277 21.49 6.54 -14.36
C GLY A 277 22.29 5.23 -14.21
N LEU A 278 21.57 4.13 -13.98
CA LEU A 278 22.05 2.75 -13.88
C LEU A 278 21.30 1.84 -14.88
N GLN A 279 20.70 2.46 -15.89
CA GLN A 279 19.91 1.76 -16.90
C GLN A 279 20.76 0.77 -17.70
N ASP A 280 22.02 1.13 -17.92
CA ASP A 280 22.97 0.39 -18.74
C ASP A 280 23.84 -0.59 -17.92
N LEU A 281 23.41 -0.93 -16.70
CA LEU A 281 24.03 -2.03 -15.96
C LEU A 281 23.81 -3.34 -16.72
N GLU A 282 24.88 -4.05 -17.01
CA GLU A 282 24.84 -5.40 -17.56
C GLU A 282 24.62 -6.40 -16.42
N VAL A 283 23.38 -6.91 -16.32
CA VAL A 283 22.94 -7.87 -15.32
C VAL A 283 23.00 -9.29 -15.88
N GLU A 284 23.56 -10.20 -15.09
CA GLU A 284 23.65 -11.63 -15.41
C GLU A 284 22.49 -12.42 -14.80
N LYS A 285 22.10 -12.06 -13.58
CA LYS A 285 21.02 -12.73 -12.83
C LYS A 285 20.37 -11.78 -11.82
N ILE A 286 19.07 -11.91 -11.64
CA ILE A 286 18.32 -11.29 -10.54
C ILE A 286 17.65 -12.40 -9.73
N SER A 287 17.75 -12.36 -8.41
CA SER A 287 17.02 -13.28 -7.52
C SER A 287 16.35 -12.55 -6.37
N PHE A 288 15.16 -13.01 -5.99
CA PHE A 288 14.42 -12.49 -4.84
C PHE A 288 13.40 -13.52 -4.37
N ASP A 289 12.97 -13.38 -3.12
CA ASP A 289 11.85 -14.11 -2.55
C ASP A 289 10.58 -13.27 -2.68
N LEU A 290 9.48 -13.88 -3.12
CA LEU A 290 8.20 -13.22 -3.40
C LEU A 290 7.07 -13.83 -2.58
N ILE A 291 6.19 -12.98 -2.05
CA ILE A 291 4.92 -13.41 -1.47
C ILE A 291 3.80 -12.41 -1.80
N PHE A 292 2.61 -12.95 -2.04
CA PHE A 292 1.38 -12.19 -2.18
C PHE A 292 0.54 -12.37 -0.91
N ILE A 293 0.07 -11.25 -0.37
CA ILE A 293 -0.74 -11.21 0.84
C ILE A 293 -2.12 -10.73 0.48
N ASN A 294 -3.14 -11.55 0.70
CA ASN A 294 -4.53 -11.20 0.48
C ASN A 294 -5.01 -10.24 1.57
N ILE A 295 -5.63 -9.14 1.16
CA ILE A 295 -6.28 -8.21 2.07
C ILE A 295 -7.67 -8.73 2.40
N MET A 296 -7.98 -8.84 3.69
CA MET A 296 -9.24 -9.37 4.18
C MET A 296 -10.07 -8.25 4.82
N ARG A 297 -11.31 -8.10 4.34
CA ARG A 297 -12.28 -7.11 4.84
C ARG A 297 -13.61 -7.80 5.05
N GLU A 298 -13.99 -8.01 6.30
CA GLU A 298 -15.31 -8.59 6.60
C GLU A 298 -16.45 -7.58 6.39
N TRP A 299 -16.12 -6.28 6.41
CA TRP A 299 -17.06 -5.17 6.28
C TRP A 299 -17.26 -4.69 4.84
N PHE A 300 -16.57 -5.26 3.85
CA PHE A 300 -16.66 -4.84 2.45
C PHE A 300 -17.07 -6.03 1.58
N ASP A 301 -18.12 -5.85 0.78
CA ASP A 301 -18.58 -6.85 -0.17
C ASP A 301 -18.87 -6.20 -1.52
N GLU A 302 -18.00 -6.48 -2.49
CA GLU A 302 -18.14 -5.93 -3.85
C GLU A 302 -19.45 -6.36 -4.53
N GLN A 303 -20.03 -7.51 -4.18
CA GLN A 303 -21.25 -7.99 -4.83
C GLN A 303 -22.46 -7.13 -4.48
N LEU A 304 -22.43 -6.43 -3.32
CA LEU A 304 -23.48 -5.48 -2.98
C LEU A 304 -23.48 -4.29 -3.95
N LEU A 305 -22.30 -3.84 -4.38
CA LEU A 305 -22.16 -2.77 -5.37
C LEU A 305 -22.62 -3.20 -6.78
N LEU A 306 -22.56 -4.50 -7.09
CA LEU A 306 -22.94 -5.07 -8.38
C LEU A 306 -24.40 -5.56 -8.44
N SER A 307 -25.16 -5.36 -7.36
CA SER A 307 -26.57 -5.76 -7.27
C SER A 307 -27.49 -4.73 -7.91
N PRO A 308 -28.52 -5.10 -8.70
CA PRO A 308 -29.49 -4.16 -9.25
C PRO A 308 -30.59 -3.73 -8.26
N PHE A 309 -30.60 -4.27 -7.04
CA PHE A 309 -31.67 -4.12 -6.05
C PHE A 309 -31.56 -2.85 -5.19
N TRP A 310 -30.84 -1.85 -5.68
CA TRP A 310 -30.74 -0.53 -5.07
C TRP A 310 -30.67 0.54 -6.15
N ASP A 311 -31.11 1.74 -5.80
CA ASP A 311 -31.13 2.86 -6.74
C ASP A 311 -29.87 3.72 -6.59
N ILE A 312 -28.99 3.65 -7.59
CA ILE A 312 -27.79 4.48 -7.63
C ILE A 312 -28.04 5.89 -8.15
N ASP A 313 -29.09 6.13 -8.94
CA ASP A 313 -29.27 7.41 -9.61
C ASP A 313 -29.57 8.55 -8.63
N LEU A 314 -29.85 8.21 -7.37
CA LEU A 314 -30.03 9.13 -6.25
C LEU A 314 -28.72 9.52 -5.54
N LEU A 315 -27.61 8.85 -5.85
CA LEU A 315 -26.30 9.16 -5.27
C LEU A 315 -25.44 9.99 -6.22
N ASP A 316 -24.62 10.86 -5.64
CA ASP A 316 -23.64 11.63 -6.38
C ASP A 316 -22.50 10.72 -6.84
N LYS A 317 -22.57 10.26 -8.10
CA LYS A 317 -21.64 9.29 -8.71
C LYS A 317 -20.18 9.75 -8.62
N GLU A 318 -19.90 11.06 -8.60
CA GLU A 318 -18.53 11.58 -8.46
C GLU A 318 -17.98 11.40 -7.03
N LYS A 319 -18.85 11.43 -6.02
CA LYS A 319 -18.46 11.22 -4.61
C LYS A 319 -18.30 9.74 -4.26
N ILE A 320 -19.13 8.89 -4.87
CA ILE A 320 -19.16 7.45 -4.56
C ILE A 320 -18.29 6.60 -5.50
N GLU A 321 -17.42 7.22 -6.30
CA GLU A 321 -16.62 6.50 -7.28
C GLU A 321 -15.49 5.67 -6.62
N ILE A 322 -15.54 4.35 -6.82
CA ILE A 322 -14.52 3.39 -6.42
C ILE A 322 -13.96 2.72 -7.70
N PRO A 323 -12.98 3.32 -8.39
CA PRO A 323 -12.45 2.76 -9.63
C PRO A 323 -11.69 1.45 -9.41
N PHE A 324 -10.95 1.39 -8.30
CA PHE A 324 -10.16 0.24 -7.89
C PHE A 324 -10.12 0.14 -6.36
N PHE A 325 -9.96 -1.08 -5.85
CA PHE A 325 -9.67 -1.32 -4.44
C PHE A 325 -8.58 -2.38 -4.28
N ALA A 326 -7.73 -2.23 -3.26
CA ALA A 326 -6.63 -3.16 -3.05
C ALA A 326 -7.14 -4.55 -2.67
N THR A 327 -6.64 -5.58 -3.33
CA THR A 327 -6.94 -7.00 -3.02
C THR A 327 -5.72 -7.71 -2.49
N GLN A 328 -4.52 -7.34 -2.94
CA GLN A 328 -3.28 -7.95 -2.45
C GLN A 328 -2.16 -6.95 -2.25
N LEU A 329 -1.31 -7.23 -1.26
CA LEU A 329 -0.03 -6.59 -1.05
C LEU A 329 1.09 -7.51 -1.52
N VAL A 330 2.04 -6.98 -2.28
CA VAL A 330 3.15 -7.75 -2.84
C VAL A 330 4.44 -7.40 -2.12
N PHE A 331 4.98 -8.39 -1.41
CA PHE A 331 6.23 -8.24 -0.68
C PHE A 331 7.34 -9.04 -1.32
N VAL A 332 8.56 -8.49 -1.25
CA VAL A 332 9.78 -9.17 -1.63
C VAL A 332 10.84 -9.06 -0.55
N ARG A 333 11.73 -10.04 -0.48
CA ARG A 333 12.95 -10.01 0.35
C ARG A 333 14.14 -10.63 -0.39
N ASN A 334 15.33 -10.48 0.19
CA ASN A 334 16.57 -11.05 -0.35
C ASN A 334 16.82 -10.70 -1.83
N ILE A 335 16.63 -9.43 -2.19
CA ILE A 335 16.80 -8.97 -3.57
C ILE A 335 18.28 -8.85 -3.90
N GLU A 336 18.76 -9.72 -4.77
CA GLU A 336 20.15 -9.81 -5.22
C GLU A 336 20.24 -9.67 -6.74
N ILE A 337 21.17 -8.83 -7.19
CA ILE A 337 21.46 -8.60 -8.60
C ILE A 337 22.92 -8.94 -8.84
N LYS A 338 23.17 -10.03 -9.58
CA LYS A 338 24.50 -10.40 -10.03
C LYS A 338 24.81 -9.65 -11.33
N LEU A 339 25.82 -8.80 -11.29
CA LEU A 339 26.34 -8.10 -12.46
C LEU A 339 27.27 -9.00 -13.28
N ARG A 340 27.34 -8.74 -14.58
CA ARG A 340 28.28 -9.40 -15.48
C ARG A 340 29.72 -9.18 -15.02
N GLU A 341 30.45 -10.29 -14.88
CA GLU A 341 31.87 -10.28 -14.51
C GLU A 341 32.73 -9.57 -15.57
N ASN A 342 33.76 -8.83 -15.11
CA ASN A 342 34.72 -8.11 -15.94
C ASN A 342 34.12 -7.07 -16.91
N SER A 343 32.88 -6.62 -16.66
CA SER A 343 32.25 -5.56 -17.47
C SER A 343 32.90 -4.20 -17.21
N ALA A 344 33.60 -3.67 -18.22
CA ALA A 344 34.16 -2.32 -18.19
C ALA A 344 33.07 -1.25 -17.99
N GLN A 345 31.89 -1.48 -18.55
CA GLN A 345 30.73 -0.62 -18.43
C GLN A 345 30.20 -0.58 -16.99
N ASN A 346 29.98 -1.74 -16.38
CA ASN A 346 29.55 -1.83 -14.98
C ASN A 346 30.55 -1.15 -14.05
N ASN A 347 31.86 -1.38 -14.25
CA ASN A 347 32.91 -0.75 -13.46
C ASN A 347 32.86 0.79 -13.55
N LEU A 348 32.69 1.33 -14.75
CA LEU A 348 32.61 2.78 -14.99
C LEU A 348 31.36 3.39 -14.34
N ILE A 349 30.22 2.71 -14.46
CA ILE A 349 28.95 3.14 -13.86
C ILE A 349 29.05 3.13 -12.32
N LEU A 350 29.58 2.06 -11.73
CA LEU A 350 29.75 1.92 -10.28
C LEU A 350 30.78 2.90 -9.71
N GLN A 351 31.84 3.24 -10.45
CA GLN A 351 32.83 4.23 -10.03
C GLN A 351 32.21 5.63 -9.93
N LYS A 352 31.40 6.04 -10.91
CA LYS A 352 30.72 7.34 -10.95
C LYS A 352 29.52 7.46 -9.99
N MET A 353 29.12 6.35 -9.38
CA MET A 353 27.96 6.32 -8.50
C MET A 353 28.32 6.77 -7.08
N ASP A 354 27.47 7.66 -6.54
CA ASP A 354 27.45 8.05 -5.13
C ASP A 354 27.24 6.86 -4.19
N VAL A 355 27.66 7.00 -2.92
CA VAL A 355 27.57 5.92 -1.91
C VAL A 355 26.17 5.32 -1.78
N LYS A 356 25.14 6.17 -1.92
CA LYS A 356 23.73 5.76 -1.95
C LYS A 356 23.08 6.38 -3.19
N LYS A 357 22.41 5.56 -4.00
CA LYS A 357 21.66 6.03 -5.17
C LYS A 357 20.33 5.29 -5.25
N SER A 358 19.26 6.02 -5.55
CA SER A 358 17.96 5.41 -5.78
C SER A 358 17.93 4.70 -7.12
N ILE A 359 17.35 3.50 -7.12
CA ILE A 359 17.15 2.66 -8.30
C ILE A 359 15.69 2.26 -8.33
N GLY A 360 14.92 2.98 -9.14
CA GLY A 360 13.48 2.82 -9.09
C GLY A 360 12.93 3.05 -7.68
N PRO A 361 12.16 2.10 -7.12
CA PRO A 361 11.65 2.20 -5.76
C PRO A 361 12.69 1.78 -4.70
N PHE A 362 13.83 1.22 -5.10
CA PHE A 362 14.85 0.70 -4.20
C PHE A 362 15.97 1.69 -3.94
N LEU A 363 16.75 1.43 -2.90
CA LEU A 363 18.02 2.11 -2.66
C LEU A 363 19.18 1.13 -2.84
N LEU A 364 20.12 1.50 -3.71
CA LEU A 364 21.40 0.83 -3.80
C LEU A 364 22.37 1.51 -2.85
N ASN A 365 23.03 0.70 -2.03
CA ASN A 365 24.12 1.13 -1.18
C ASN A 365 25.41 0.48 -1.67
N LYS A 366 26.35 1.28 -2.17
CA LYS A 366 27.64 0.81 -2.71
C LYS A 366 28.47 0.04 -1.68
N LYS A 367 28.25 0.25 -0.37
CA LYS A 367 28.90 -0.50 0.71
C LYS A 367 28.43 -1.95 0.84
N LEU A 368 27.26 -2.28 0.30
CA LEU A 368 26.71 -3.64 0.28
C LEU A 368 27.09 -4.40 -0.99
N PHE A 369 27.98 -3.83 -1.81
CA PHE A 369 28.48 -4.49 -3.01
C PHE A 369 29.53 -5.52 -2.61
N THR A 370 29.27 -6.78 -2.93
CA THR A 370 30.19 -7.89 -2.66
C THR A 370 30.32 -8.74 -3.91
N ALA A 371 31.53 -8.99 -4.40
CA ALA A 371 31.82 -9.91 -5.51
C ALA A 371 30.85 -9.79 -6.71
N ASN A 372 30.71 -8.59 -7.29
CA ASN A 372 29.80 -8.29 -8.41
C ASN A 372 28.30 -8.44 -8.12
N THR A 373 27.92 -8.61 -6.86
CA THR A 373 26.52 -8.71 -6.43
C THR A 373 26.08 -7.43 -5.74
N ILE A 374 24.93 -6.91 -6.16
CA ILE A 374 24.25 -5.78 -5.57
C ILE A 374 23.07 -6.31 -4.75
N GLN A 375 22.98 -5.88 -3.49
CA GLN A 375 21.77 -6.04 -2.68
C GLN A 375 20.92 -4.78 -2.71
N LEU A 376 19.62 -4.94 -2.98
CA LEU A 376 18.65 -3.84 -2.94
C LEU A 376 17.93 -3.80 -1.61
N LYS A 377 17.96 -2.63 -0.97
CA LYS A 377 17.27 -2.38 0.30
C LYS A 377 16.17 -1.33 0.15
N SER A 378 15.23 -1.35 1.09
CA SER A 378 14.15 -0.37 1.16
C SER A 378 14.68 1.00 1.53
N VAL A 379 14.03 2.02 1.01
CA VAL A 379 14.46 3.41 1.18
C VAL A 379 14.21 3.88 2.61
N ASN A 380 13.05 3.55 3.17
CA ASN A 380 12.66 3.95 4.52
C ASN A 380 13.63 3.40 5.59
N LYS A 381 14.00 2.13 5.54
CA LYS A 381 14.93 1.55 6.52
C LYS A 381 16.36 2.07 6.29
N THR A 382 16.82 2.17 5.05
CA THR A 382 18.20 2.60 4.75
C THR A 382 18.44 4.09 5.01
N MET A 383 17.39 4.90 4.98
CA MET A 383 17.44 6.35 5.26
C MET A 383 16.77 6.75 6.57
N GLN A 384 16.25 5.80 7.35
CA GLN A 384 15.54 6.03 8.62
C GLN A 384 14.37 7.02 8.46
N LEU A 385 13.60 6.86 7.39
CA LEU A 385 12.41 7.66 7.09
C LEU A 385 11.17 6.94 7.59
N GLU A 386 10.19 7.71 8.08
CA GLU A 386 8.87 7.16 8.44
C GLU A 386 8.11 6.70 7.19
N ARG A 387 7.45 5.54 7.26
CA ARG A 387 6.66 4.98 6.16
C ARG A 387 5.59 5.96 5.70
N ASN A 388 4.83 6.54 6.63
CA ASN A 388 3.77 7.50 6.32
C ASN A 388 4.27 8.75 5.58
N ALA A 389 5.48 9.24 5.87
CA ALA A 389 6.05 10.38 5.16
C ALA A 389 6.37 10.04 3.70
N ILE A 390 6.78 8.79 3.43
CA ILE A 390 7.08 8.30 2.09
C ILE A 390 5.80 8.07 1.29
N ILE A 391 4.80 7.42 1.89
CA ILE A 391 3.57 7.04 1.20
C ILE A 391 2.67 8.26 0.94
N LYS A 392 2.73 9.31 1.76
CA LYS A 392 1.97 10.57 1.55
C LYS A 392 2.67 11.57 0.64
N ALA A 393 3.90 11.29 0.19
CA ALA A 393 4.65 12.21 -0.64
C ALA A 393 3.94 12.44 -1.99
N LYS A 394 3.45 13.66 -2.22
CA LYS A 394 2.77 14.03 -3.47
C LYS A 394 3.78 14.19 -4.61
N PRO A 395 3.57 13.53 -5.77
CA PRO A 395 4.27 13.91 -6.99
C PRO A 395 3.93 15.37 -7.31
N LYS A 396 4.94 16.20 -7.59
CA LYS A 396 4.70 17.56 -8.10
C LYS A 396 4.08 17.44 -9.49
N VAL A 397 2.76 17.53 -9.56
CA VAL A 397 2.03 17.67 -10.82
C VAL A 397 2.18 19.13 -11.25
N ALA A 398 2.99 19.38 -12.28
CA ALA A 398 2.96 20.66 -12.98
C ALA A 398 1.67 20.72 -13.81
N ALA A 399 0.96 21.84 -13.72
CA ALA A 399 -0.31 22.04 -14.40
C ALA A 399 -0.12 22.07 -15.94
N VAL A 400 -0.89 21.21 -16.64
CA VAL A 400 -1.45 21.32 -18.00
C VAL A 400 -0.55 21.06 -19.24
N LYS A 401 -1.11 20.19 -20.12
CA LYS A 401 -1.02 20.01 -21.59
C LYS A 401 -0.45 18.68 -22.10
N THR A 402 -1.17 18.17 -23.09
CA THR A 402 -1.21 16.86 -23.71
C THR A 402 0.10 16.47 -24.42
N ASP A 403 1.01 15.85 -23.67
CA ASP A 403 1.97 14.87 -24.21
C ASP A 403 2.36 13.89 -23.09
N ALA A 404 1.60 12.80 -23.02
CA ALA A 404 1.48 11.95 -21.83
C ALA A 404 2.74 11.14 -21.44
N ARG A 405 3.71 10.95 -22.34
CA ARG A 405 4.85 10.05 -22.09
C ARG A 405 6.13 10.72 -21.59
N VAL A 406 6.33 12.02 -21.86
CA VAL A 406 7.60 12.72 -21.51
C VAL A 406 7.47 13.51 -20.20
N LEU A 407 6.26 13.91 -19.80
CA LEU A 407 6.04 14.77 -18.64
C LEU A 407 6.14 14.07 -17.27
N ASN A 408 5.94 12.74 -17.18
CA ASN A 408 5.88 12.04 -15.88
C ASN A 408 7.26 11.84 -15.24
N ALA A 409 8.26 11.36 -16.01
CA ALA A 409 9.56 10.98 -15.47
C ALA A 409 10.32 12.16 -14.81
N VAL A 410 10.26 13.36 -15.40
CA VAL A 410 10.94 14.56 -14.83
C VAL A 410 10.31 15.00 -13.51
N ASN A 411 8.98 14.91 -13.40
CA ASN A 411 8.23 15.28 -12.18
C ASN A 411 8.43 14.25 -11.06
N LEU A 412 8.47 12.95 -11.40
CA LEU A 412 8.86 11.88 -10.47
C LEU A 412 10.28 12.10 -9.93
N ARG A 413 11.26 12.47 -10.79
CA ARG A 413 12.64 12.74 -10.35
C ARG A 413 12.73 13.88 -9.34
N LYS A 414 12.06 14.99 -9.62
CA LYS A 414 11.99 16.15 -8.72
C LYS A 414 11.30 15.79 -7.40
N THR A 415 10.24 15.00 -7.45
CA THR A 415 9.53 14.56 -6.25
C THR A 415 10.41 13.65 -5.40
N ARG A 416 11.05 12.65 -5.99
CA ARG A 416 11.96 11.76 -5.27
C ARG A 416 13.14 12.49 -4.67
N SER A 417 13.78 13.38 -5.43
CA SER A 417 14.88 14.19 -4.89
C SER A 417 14.39 15.09 -3.76
N LEU A 418 13.19 15.67 -3.85
CA LEU A 418 12.59 16.44 -2.77
C LEU A 418 12.31 15.59 -1.53
N VAL A 419 11.77 14.37 -1.65
CA VAL A 419 11.52 13.48 -0.51
C VAL A 419 12.82 13.01 0.14
N LEU A 420 13.84 12.71 -0.67
CA LEU A 420 15.16 12.28 -0.19
C LEU A 420 15.97 13.43 0.43
N ASN A 421 15.81 14.66 -0.10
CA ASN A 421 16.52 15.86 0.37
C ASN A 421 15.77 16.62 1.47
N ALA A 422 14.45 16.47 1.53
CA ALA A 422 13.67 16.87 2.70
C ALA A 422 14.09 15.93 3.82
N ASN A 423 15.12 16.31 4.57
CA ASN A 423 15.29 15.79 5.92
C ASN A 423 13.93 15.96 6.59
N PRO A 424 13.19 14.89 6.95
CA PRO A 424 12.18 15.05 7.95
C PRO A 424 12.98 15.43 9.19
N LYS A 425 13.11 16.74 9.45
CA LYS A 425 13.40 17.21 10.80
C LYS A 425 12.33 16.52 11.61
N VAL A 426 12.78 15.56 12.40
CA VAL A 426 11.98 14.71 13.25
C VAL A 426 10.82 15.55 13.77
N LEU A 427 9.63 15.32 13.22
CA LEU A 427 8.37 15.66 13.87
C LEU A 427 8.27 14.66 15.02
N VAL A 428 9.16 14.81 16.02
CA VAL A 428 8.87 14.31 17.34
C VAL A 428 7.58 15.02 17.69
N ARG A 429 6.47 14.26 17.76
CA ARG A 429 5.19 14.70 18.29
C ARG A 429 5.48 15.58 19.52
N ASN A 430 5.32 16.89 19.38
CA ASN A 430 5.09 17.75 20.53
C ASN A 430 3.71 17.34 21.04
N ASN A 431 3.67 16.50 22.07
CA ASN A 431 2.42 16.18 22.78
C ASN A 431 1.75 17.49 23.23
N PRO A 432 0.50 17.77 22.85
CA PRO A 432 -0.28 18.78 23.55
C PRO A 432 -0.79 18.20 24.88
N ALA A 433 -0.62 18.99 25.93
CA ALA A 433 -1.23 18.93 27.28
C ALA A 433 -1.12 17.61 28.09
N LYS A 434 -0.26 17.65 29.12
CA LYS A 434 -0.31 16.76 30.29
C LYS A 434 -1.64 16.93 31.02
N THR A 435 -2.51 15.92 31.01
CA THR A 435 -3.41 15.66 32.15
C THR A 435 -2.64 14.78 33.13
N VAL A 436 -2.45 15.30 34.33
CA VAL A 436 -1.74 14.61 35.43
C VAL A 436 -2.60 13.44 35.89
N VAL A 437 -2.10 12.22 35.70
CA VAL A 437 -2.57 11.04 36.44
C VAL A 437 -1.33 10.37 37.02
N ALA A 438 -1.32 10.24 38.36
CA ALA A 438 -0.21 9.75 39.14
C ALA A 438 0.18 8.32 38.74
N LYS A 439 1.46 8.10 38.43
CA LYS A 439 2.05 6.77 38.34
C LYS A 439 2.57 6.34 39.72
N PRO A 440 2.46 5.04 40.09
CA PRO A 440 3.13 4.52 41.26
C PRO A 440 4.65 4.51 41.04
N GLN A 441 5.39 4.90 42.08
CA GLN A 441 6.85 4.96 42.11
C GLN A 441 7.44 3.55 42.18
N THR A 442 7.94 3.04 41.05
CA THR A 442 9.08 2.13 41.05
C THR A 442 10.34 2.97 40.85
N ALA A 443 11.33 2.80 41.75
CA ALA A 443 12.57 3.57 41.77
C ALA A 443 13.26 3.57 40.39
N SER A 444 13.07 4.65 39.64
CA SER A 444 13.71 4.85 38.34
C SER A 444 15.17 5.24 38.57
N PHE A 445 16.10 4.42 38.11
CA PHE A 445 17.49 4.85 37.96
C PHE A 445 17.54 6.11 37.09
N LEU A 446 18.27 7.13 37.53
CA LEU A 446 18.42 8.38 36.78
C LEU A 446 19.25 8.08 35.52
N VAL A 447 18.66 8.31 34.34
CA VAL A 447 19.34 8.07 33.06
C VAL A 447 20.15 9.32 32.69
N ALA A 448 21.48 9.23 32.74
CA ALA A 448 22.39 10.33 32.42
C ALA A 448 22.77 10.34 30.92
N LYS A 449 22.85 11.53 30.32
CA LYS A 449 23.37 11.74 28.96
C LYS A 449 24.64 12.61 28.98
N PRO A 450 25.79 12.11 28.52
CA PRO A 450 27.01 12.91 28.35
C PRO A 450 26.87 13.90 27.20
N VAL A 451 27.37 15.12 27.38
CA VAL A 451 27.39 16.18 26.37
C VAL A 451 28.75 16.88 26.35
N VAL A 452 29.31 17.06 25.16
CA VAL A 452 30.54 17.84 24.97
C VAL A 452 30.19 19.34 24.98
N ALA A 453 30.65 20.05 26.00
CA ALA A 453 30.51 21.50 26.12
C ALA A 453 31.46 22.23 25.17
N ARG A 454 32.72 21.77 25.15
CA ARG A 454 33.82 22.41 24.42
C ARG A 454 34.88 21.39 24.03
N ALA A 455 35.50 21.58 22.87
CA ALA A 455 36.68 20.84 22.43
C ALA A 455 37.72 21.85 21.95
N ILE A 456 38.94 21.79 22.49
CA ILE A 456 40.08 22.63 22.11
C ILE A 456 41.17 21.74 21.54
N LEU A 457 41.50 21.96 20.28
CA LEU A 457 42.60 21.26 19.61
C LEU A 457 43.94 21.93 19.94
N LEU A 458 44.87 21.17 20.48
CA LEU A 458 46.30 21.48 20.62
C LEU A 458 47.05 20.55 19.63
N GLN A 459 48.27 20.88 19.21
CA GLN A 459 48.97 20.22 18.09
C GLN A 459 48.75 18.69 18.00
N ASN A 460 49.00 17.95 19.09
CA ASN A 460 48.81 16.50 19.16
C ASN A 460 47.77 16.05 20.22
N LEU A 461 47.07 16.98 20.85
CA LEU A 461 46.17 16.74 21.98
C LEU A 461 44.82 17.43 21.78
N VAL A 462 43.77 16.89 22.37
CA VAL A 462 42.44 17.50 22.39
C VAL A 462 41.98 17.60 23.83
N SER A 463 41.76 18.84 24.29
CA SER A 463 41.13 19.10 25.57
C SER A 463 39.61 19.16 25.38
N LEU A 464 38.89 18.28 26.06
CA LEU A 464 37.44 18.14 25.99
C LEU A 464 36.81 18.50 27.32
N THR A 465 35.85 19.41 27.31
CA THR A 465 34.99 19.70 28.46
C THR A 465 33.64 19.02 28.27
N LEU A 466 33.24 18.20 29.23
CA LEU A 466 32.02 17.39 29.27
C LEU A 466 31.10 17.86 30.39
N TYR A 467 29.79 17.76 30.20
CA TYR A 467 28.80 17.80 31.28
C TYR A 467 27.77 16.70 31.09
N PHE A 468 27.08 16.33 32.17
CA PHE A 468 26.07 15.28 32.18
C PHE A 468 24.72 15.89 32.49
N ARG A 469 23.67 15.39 31.85
CA ARG A 469 22.30 15.82 32.15
C ARG A 469 21.35 14.65 32.19
N HIS A 470 20.33 14.75 33.02
CA HIS A 470 19.25 13.77 33.06
C HIS A 470 18.49 13.75 31.74
N LYS A 471 18.23 12.56 31.19
CA LYS A 471 17.66 12.36 29.86
C LYS A 471 16.28 13.01 29.73
N GLU A 472 15.46 12.90 30.77
CA GLU A 472 14.07 13.37 30.75
C GLU A 472 13.92 14.80 31.26
N THR A 473 14.50 15.12 32.43
CA THR A 473 14.33 16.43 33.07
C THR A 473 15.30 17.49 32.54
N ARG A 474 16.33 17.09 31.78
CA ARG A 474 17.43 17.94 31.29
C ARG A 474 18.23 18.65 32.38
N GLN A 475 18.00 18.33 33.66
CA GLN A 475 18.77 18.86 34.78
C GLN A 475 20.21 18.36 34.70
N LEU A 476 21.16 19.23 35.03
CA LEU A 476 22.58 18.89 35.06
C LEU A 476 22.84 17.93 36.22
N ILE A 477 23.60 16.87 35.94
CA ILE A 477 24.02 15.86 36.92
C ILE A 477 25.46 16.16 37.30
N GLU A 478 25.72 16.22 38.59
CA GLU A 478 27.07 16.30 39.14
C GLU A 478 27.73 14.92 39.04
N VAL A 479 28.92 14.88 38.45
CA VAL A 479 29.71 13.67 38.20
C VAL A 479 31.11 13.89 38.72
N GLU A 480 31.64 12.93 39.46
CA GLU A 480 32.99 13.01 40.00
C GLU A 480 34.04 12.48 39.01
N PRO A 481 35.29 12.99 39.01
CA PRO A 481 36.33 12.57 38.08
C PRO A 481 36.59 11.06 38.04
N GLY A 482 36.43 10.37 39.18
CA GLY A 482 36.62 8.92 39.32
C GLY A 482 35.50 8.08 38.70
N GLU A 483 34.40 8.69 38.28
CA GLU A 483 33.24 8.02 37.68
C GLU A 483 33.30 7.97 36.15
N LEU A 484 34.39 8.46 35.55
CA LEU A 484 34.64 8.38 34.11
C LEU A 484 35.76 7.42 33.78
N GLU A 485 35.45 6.46 32.90
CA GLU A 485 36.43 5.55 32.33
C GLU A 485 36.62 5.84 30.84
N VAL A 486 37.86 6.02 30.41
CA VAL A 486 38.19 6.25 29.01
C VAL A 486 38.83 5.00 28.42
N PHE A 487 38.33 4.56 27.27
CA PHE A 487 38.83 3.39 26.55
C PHE A 487 39.31 3.79 25.16
N ARG A 488 40.42 3.19 24.72
CA ARG A 488 40.91 3.24 23.32
C ARG A 488 41.14 1.81 22.85
N ASN A 489 40.60 1.44 21.70
CA ASN A 489 40.68 0.06 21.16
C ASN A 489 40.32 -1.02 22.21
N ASN A 490 39.25 -0.78 22.99
CA ASN A 490 38.80 -1.63 24.11
C ASN A 490 39.80 -1.81 25.28
N LYS A 491 40.91 -1.06 25.33
CA LYS A 491 41.80 -0.99 26.50
C LYS A 491 41.54 0.28 27.31
N LYS A 492 41.50 0.16 28.64
CA LYS A 492 41.33 1.29 29.56
C LYS A 492 42.59 2.16 29.52
N GLU A 493 42.40 3.45 29.27
CA GLU A 493 43.48 4.45 29.23
C GLU A 493 43.52 5.24 30.54
N ASN A 494 44.73 5.47 31.05
CA ASN A 494 44.93 6.32 32.23
C ASN A 494 44.94 7.79 31.81
N VAL A 495 43.76 8.37 31.68
CA VAL A 495 43.57 9.78 31.31
C VAL A 495 43.29 10.62 32.56
N SER A 496 43.97 11.75 32.70
CA SER A 496 43.68 12.70 33.78
C SER A 496 42.35 13.41 33.53
N VAL A 497 41.38 13.23 34.42
CA VAL A 497 40.09 13.95 34.43
C VAL A 497 40.16 15.07 35.45
N LYS A 498 39.96 16.33 35.02
CA LYS A 498 39.95 17.51 35.91
C LYS A 498 38.53 18.07 36.04
N LYS A 499 38.03 18.23 37.26
CA LYS A 499 36.78 18.96 37.53
C LYS A 499 37.05 20.47 37.43
N ASN A 500 36.37 21.18 36.53
CA ASN A 500 36.55 22.64 36.43
C ASN A 500 35.58 23.41 37.34
N ASP A 501 34.36 22.89 37.47
CA ASP A 501 33.28 23.40 38.31
C ASP A 501 32.38 22.23 38.77
N ASN A 502 31.31 22.50 39.52
CA ASN A 502 30.43 21.45 40.06
C ASN A 502 29.72 20.62 38.97
N LYS A 503 29.82 20.96 37.68
CA LYS A 503 28.99 20.38 36.61
C LYS A 503 29.75 19.99 35.35
N THR A 504 31.05 20.30 35.26
CA THR A 504 31.87 20.05 34.08
C THR A 504 33.20 19.37 34.41
N LEU A 505 33.55 18.41 33.56
CA LEU A 505 34.80 17.65 33.63
C LEU A 505 35.61 17.88 32.36
N THR A 506 36.89 18.20 32.50
CA THR A 506 37.84 18.30 31.38
C THR A 506 38.71 17.05 31.31
N ILE A 507 38.81 16.47 30.12
CA ILE A 507 39.71 15.36 29.80
C ILE A 507 40.63 15.77 28.65
N VAL A 508 41.88 15.30 28.66
CA VAL A 508 42.86 15.56 27.60
C VAL A 508 43.20 14.26 26.90
N LEU A 509 42.94 14.18 25.60
CA LEU A 509 43.09 12.97 24.77
C LEU A 509 44.08 13.22 23.63
N SER A 510 44.76 12.21 23.11
CA SER A 510 45.56 12.37 21.89
C SER A 510 44.67 12.56 20.67
N ALA A 511 45.03 13.49 19.78
CA ALA A 511 44.31 13.70 18.51
C ALA A 511 44.46 12.50 17.56
N ASN A 512 43.59 12.40 16.53
CA ASN A 512 43.61 11.31 15.52
C ASN A 512 43.32 9.90 16.05
N GLN A 513 42.64 9.80 17.19
CA GLN A 513 42.33 8.53 17.84
C GLN A 513 40.83 8.45 18.17
N GLU A 514 40.32 7.23 18.26
CA GLU A 514 38.96 6.93 18.68
C GLU A 514 38.93 6.56 20.17
N TYR A 515 38.08 7.22 20.94
CA TYR A 515 37.88 6.95 22.35
C TYR A 515 36.41 6.63 22.66
N ASN A 516 36.19 5.72 23.61
CA ASN A 516 34.91 5.47 24.23
C ASN A 516 34.98 5.89 25.71
N ILE A 517 34.16 6.86 26.11
CA ILE A 517 34.12 7.39 27.47
C ILE A 517 32.86 6.85 28.14
N LYS A 518 33.02 6.10 29.22
CA LYS A 518 31.93 5.50 29.97
C LYS A 518 31.74 6.19 31.32
N LEU A 519 30.49 6.47 31.65
CA LEU A 519 30.07 6.90 32.98
C LEU A 519 29.75 5.66 33.84
N VAL A 520 30.44 5.53 34.97
CA VAL A 520 30.30 4.42 35.93
C VAL A 520 30.00 4.99 37.32
N ALA A 521 29.01 5.88 37.41
CA ALA A 521 28.56 6.49 38.64
C ALA A 521 27.55 5.59 39.37
N LYS A 522 27.66 5.47 40.70
CA LYS A 522 26.74 4.64 41.49
C LYS A 522 25.34 5.28 41.50
N GLY A 523 24.32 4.53 41.07
CA GLY A 523 22.93 4.99 41.03
C GLY A 523 22.49 5.66 39.72
N LEU A 524 23.37 5.74 38.72
CA LEU A 524 23.04 6.15 37.35
C LEU A 524 23.12 4.95 36.41
N GLU A 525 22.28 4.91 35.37
CA GLU A 525 22.50 3.96 34.28
C GLU A 525 23.82 4.26 33.55
N PRO A 526 24.61 3.24 33.17
CA PRO A 526 25.85 3.44 32.43
C PRO A 526 25.60 4.20 31.13
N ALA A 527 26.36 5.26 30.90
CA ALA A 527 26.26 6.06 29.69
C ALA A 527 27.59 6.05 28.93
N GLU A 528 27.54 5.80 27.62
CA GLU A 528 28.74 5.77 26.75
C GLU A 528 28.75 6.95 25.77
N LEU A 529 29.91 7.56 25.58
CA LEU A 529 30.18 8.59 24.59
C LEU A 529 31.38 8.19 23.73
N LYS A 530 31.13 7.96 22.44
CA LYS A 530 32.18 7.67 21.46
C LYS A 530 32.64 8.96 20.77
N ILE A 531 33.95 9.22 20.77
CA ILE A 531 34.55 10.41 20.18
C ILE A 531 35.67 10.05 19.22
N VAL A 532 35.63 10.61 18.02
CA VAL A 532 36.70 10.52 17.00
C VAL A 532 37.14 11.93 16.64
N PHE A 533 38.44 12.21 16.70
CA PHE A 533 39.00 13.50 16.29
C PHE A 533 39.74 13.40 14.98
N ASN A 534 39.19 13.99 13.91
CA ASN A 534 39.87 14.15 12.62
C ASN A 534 40.14 15.65 12.31
N PRO A 535 41.40 16.13 12.39
CA PRO A 535 41.82 17.49 12.10
C PRO A 535 41.55 17.93 10.65
N GLN A 536 41.55 17.01 9.69
CA GLN A 536 41.30 17.34 8.27
C GLN A 536 39.83 17.73 8.04
N GLU A 537 38.88 17.14 8.77
CA GLU A 537 37.46 17.53 8.70
C GLU A 537 37.17 18.88 9.39
N GLN A 538 37.99 19.29 10.37
CA GLN A 538 37.76 20.52 11.12
C GLN A 538 38.21 21.79 10.39
N LYS A 539 39.24 21.74 9.52
CA LYS A 539 39.60 22.90 8.68
C LYS A 539 38.48 23.29 7.69
N ALA A 540 37.63 22.35 7.29
CA ALA A 540 36.51 22.59 6.37
C ALA A 540 35.23 23.11 7.07
N LYS A 541 35.10 22.98 8.40
CA LYS A 541 33.88 23.35 9.14
C LYS A 541 34.22 24.31 10.27
N ARG A 542 34.23 25.61 9.97
CA ARG A 542 34.22 26.68 10.98
C ARG A 542 33.02 26.47 11.92
N ALA A 543 33.32 26.15 13.18
CA ALA A 543 32.52 26.31 14.38
C ALA A 543 30.99 26.14 14.24
N ARG A 544 30.48 24.93 14.56
CA ARG A 544 29.23 24.70 15.33
C ARG A 544 29.02 23.20 15.59
N ARG A 545 29.07 22.84 16.88
CA ARG A 545 28.48 21.65 17.57
C ARG A 545 28.64 20.28 16.89
N PHE A 546 29.58 19.49 17.40
CA PHE A 546 29.62 18.04 17.23
C PHE A 546 29.04 17.35 18.48
N ALA A 547 27.96 16.59 18.30
CA ALA A 547 27.57 15.50 19.18
C ALA A 547 26.72 14.52 18.36
N TYR A 548 27.37 13.56 17.71
CA TYR A 548 26.70 12.39 17.16
C TYR A 548 26.57 11.37 18.30
N THR A 549 25.38 11.23 18.87
CA THR A 549 25.04 10.04 19.66
C THR A 549 24.42 9.04 18.67
N MET A 550 25.25 8.17 18.09
CA MET A 550 24.71 6.97 17.43
C MET A 550 24.20 6.05 18.55
N PRO A 551 22.94 5.57 18.51
CA PRO A 551 22.64 4.31 19.18
C PRO A 551 23.57 3.26 18.57
N LYS A 552 24.26 2.47 19.39
CA LYS A 552 24.94 1.25 18.94
C LYS A 552 23.88 0.35 18.28
N GLN A 553 23.83 0.31 16.96
CA GLN A 553 23.78 -0.96 16.27
C GLN A 553 25.25 -1.35 16.05
N SER A 554 25.65 -2.48 16.62
CA SER A 554 26.95 -3.08 16.37
C SER A 554 27.16 -3.22 14.86
N GLN A 555 28.33 -2.83 14.37
CA GLN A 555 28.75 -3.07 12.98
C GLN A 555 28.87 -4.57 12.66
N GLU A 556 28.75 -5.45 13.66
CA GLU A 556 28.57 -6.90 13.50
C GLU A 556 27.18 -7.29 12.96
N GLY A 557 26.19 -6.39 13.01
CA GLY A 557 24.86 -6.61 12.40
C GLY A 557 24.79 -6.38 10.89
N LEU A 558 25.87 -5.91 10.25
CA LEU A 558 25.95 -5.76 8.79
C LEU A 558 26.63 -6.95 8.09
N LEU A 559 27.23 -7.88 8.86
CA LEU A 559 28.00 -9.00 8.33
C LEU A 559 27.54 -10.37 8.84
N ASN A 560 26.59 -10.44 9.79
CA ASN A 560 25.94 -11.70 10.15
C ASN A 560 24.70 -11.92 9.28
N ALA A 561 24.89 -12.66 8.18
CA ALA A 561 23.85 -13.28 7.39
C ALA A 561 23.15 -14.40 8.19
N ALA A 562 22.37 -13.98 9.20
CA ALA A 562 21.31 -14.79 9.78
C ALA A 562 20.00 -14.02 9.52
N ALA A 563 19.20 -14.52 8.57
CA ALA A 563 17.88 -14.07 8.15
C ALA A 563 17.49 -12.67 8.64
N SER A 564 17.74 -11.64 7.83
CA SER A 564 17.09 -10.36 8.11
C SER A 564 15.60 -10.60 7.97
N ASN A 565 14.84 -10.50 9.06
CA ASN A 565 13.37 -10.48 9.11
C ASN A 565 12.76 -9.29 8.35
N GLU A 566 13.52 -8.67 7.45
CA GLU A 566 13.17 -7.51 6.66
C GLU A 566 12.63 -7.93 5.31
N PHE A 567 11.48 -7.38 4.94
CA PHE A 567 10.86 -7.55 3.64
C PHE A 567 10.23 -6.24 3.21
N GLN A 568 9.95 -6.08 1.93
CA GLN A 568 9.65 -4.77 1.34
C GLN A 568 8.39 -4.84 0.49
N LEU A 569 7.43 -3.95 0.74
CA LEU A 569 6.29 -3.76 -0.15
C LEU A 569 6.79 -3.12 -1.44
N VAL A 570 6.53 -3.80 -2.55
CA VAL A 570 6.96 -3.35 -3.88
C VAL A 570 5.80 -3.12 -4.83
N ALA A 571 4.64 -3.71 -4.58
CA ALA A 571 3.43 -3.45 -5.35
C ALA A 571 2.16 -3.70 -4.53
N VAL A 572 1.06 -3.13 -4.99
CA VAL A 572 -0.30 -3.39 -4.52
C VAL A 572 -1.12 -3.80 -5.72
N VAL A 573 -1.73 -4.97 -5.66
CA VAL A 573 -2.69 -5.43 -6.66
C VAL A 573 -4.05 -4.89 -6.26
N CYS A 574 -4.69 -4.18 -7.17
CA CYS A 574 -6.05 -3.72 -6.98
C CYS A 574 -6.96 -4.36 -8.01
N LYS A 575 -8.19 -4.65 -7.60
CA LYS A 575 -9.24 -5.11 -8.48
C LYS A 575 -10.09 -3.92 -8.92
N ARG A 576 -10.43 -3.91 -10.20
CA ARG A 576 -11.35 -2.96 -10.80
C ARG A 576 -12.78 -3.32 -10.39
N ILE A 577 -13.56 -2.32 -10.01
CA ILE A 577 -15.01 -2.49 -9.96
C ILE A 577 -15.51 -2.21 -11.39
N PRO A 578 -16.27 -3.15 -12.01
CA PRO A 578 -16.83 -2.97 -13.35
C PRO A 578 -17.38 -1.56 -13.57
N ALA A 579 -17.11 -1.00 -14.75
CA ALA A 579 -17.50 0.37 -15.05
C ALA A 579 -19.03 0.47 -15.13
N GLY A 580 -19.59 1.31 -14.26
CA GLY A 580 -21.03 1.49 -14.14
C GLY A 580 -21.63 0.53 -13.13
N TYR A 581 -22.21 1.11 -12.09
CA TYR A 581 -23.11 0.38 -11.21
C TYR A 581 -24.36 -0.05 -12.01
N PRO A 582 -24.97 -1.18 -11.67
CA PRO A 582 -26.12 -1.70 -12.41
C PRO A 582 -27.27 -0.68 -12.38
N ALA A 583 -28.03 -0.63 -13.47
CA ALA A 583 -29.27 0.14 -13.49
C ALA A 583 -30.25 -0.44 -12.45
N PRO A 584 -31.02 0.41 -11.76
CA PRO A 584 -32.07 -0.06 -10.85
C PRO A 584 -33.08 -0.93 -11.60
N VAL A 585 -33.69 -1.88 -10.89
CA VAL A 585 -34.84 -2.63 -11.39
C VAL A 585 -35.94 -1.64 -11.82
N PRO A 586 -36.34 -1.64 -13.10
CA PRO A 586 -37.28 -0.67 -13.61
C PRO A 586 -38.68 -0.93 -13.03
N TYR A 587 -39.42 0.15 -12.78
CA TYR A 587 -40.82 0.15 -12.31
C TYR A 587 -41.06 -0.47 -10.92
N ALA A 588 -40.01 -0.79 -10.16
CA ALA A 588 -40.11 -1.12 -8.75
C ALA A 588 -40.05 0.16 -7.91
N ASP A 589 -40.63 0.10 -6.71
CA ASP A 589 -40.54 1.18 -5.73
C ASP A 589 -39.26 1.02 -4.90
N TYR A 590 -38.73 2.16 -4.42
CA TYR A 590 -37.51 2.22 -3.62
C TYR A 590 -37.74 3.10 -2.38
N PHE A 591 -37.28 2.64 -1.21
CA PHE A 591 -37.45 3.32 0.07
C PHE A 591 -36.15 3.72 0.73
#